data_AF-A0A6P0YJI2-F1
#
_entry.id   AF-A0A6P0YJI2-F1
#
_cell.length_a   1.000
_cell.length_b   1.000
_cell.length_c   1.000
_cell.angle_alpha   90.00
_cell.angle_beta   90.00
_cell.angle_gamma   90.00
#
_symmetry.space_group_name_H-M   'P 1'
#
loop_
_entity.id
_entity.type
_entity.pdbx_description
1 polymer ?
#
loop_
_entity_poly.entity_id
_entity_poly.type
_entity_poly.pdbx_seq_one_letter_code
_entity_poly.pdbx_strand_id
1 'polypeptide(L)'
;SLILTIISLAYQGISIEELPSRSNAELREHLFNAYIDRMFKRRAVNIVYSQEKVKKWLIWLAKQMVRESETVFLIERMQPTWLQRKINNIAYIVTLLMIIFLLFWNLFNQALLSYELLILLSFGILYFWRFFGFKTIQTVSSLRWLGKYTINRVIIGITIGLISGLLFSLFRQDIINYTIVRGAMAGLSLGLTLGIVRGMTGPGIEEVTIPNQGILLSTKNALIFGLIAAILMSLSAKLLDWYLIAWGQYGLIFGLAVGGGEACVKHFILRVILYFNGYIPWNYARFLDYATQLIFLQKVGGGYIFIHRLLLEHFARMPENS
;
A
#
# COMPACT_ATOMS: atom_id res chain seq x y z
N SER A 1 -28.93 3.36 21.09
CA SER A 1 -29.64 4.36 20.26
C SER A 1 -29.59 4.06 18.76
N LEU A 2 -28.45 3.62 18.18
CA LEU A 2 -28.32 3.40 16.72
C LEU A 2 -29.13 2.22 16.14
N ILE A 3 -29.25 1.09 16.87
CA ILE A 3 -30.07 -0.06 16.45
C ILE A 3 -31.55 0.33 16.32
N LEU A 4 -32.05 1.16 17.23
CA LEU A 4 -33.41 1.70 17.15
C LEU A 4 -33.62 2.56 15.90
N THR A 5 -32.61 3.31 15.45
CA THR A 5 -32.67 4.06 14.18
C THR A 5 -32.77 3.12 12.99
N ILE A 6 -31.96 2.05 12.95
CA ILE A 6 -32.01 1.03 11.89
C ILE A 6 -33.36 0.29 11.90
N ILE A 7 -33.85 -0.11 13.07
CA ILE A 7 -35.16 -0.75 13.24
C ILE A 7 -36.28 0.20 12.81
N SER A 8 -36.26 1.47 13.24
CA SER A 8 -37.27 2.46 12.84
C SER A 8 -37.28 2.72 11.33
N LEU A 9 -36.11 2.76 10.70
CA LEU A 9 -35.96 2.97 9.26
C LEU A 9 -36.32 1.72 8.45
N ALA A 10 -36.03 0.52 8.98
CA ALA A 10 -36.41 -0.73 8.35
C ALA A 10 -37.93 -0.95 8.43
N TYR A 11 -38.53 -0.69 9.60
CA TYR A 11 -39.94 -0.98 9.90
C TYR A 11 -40.92 0.19 9.72
N GLN A 12 -40.49 1.38 9.28
CA GLN A 12 -41.43 2.47 8.96
C GLN A 12 -42.35 2.06 7.80
N GLY A 13 -43.55 1.54 8.09
CA GLY A 13 -44.54 1.12 7.08
C GLY A 13 -44.60 -0.38 6.78
N ILE A 14 -44.03 -1.25 7.63
CA ILE A 14 -44.28 -2.70 7.61
C ILE A 14 -45.18 -3.02 8.81
N SER A 15 -46.30 -3.73 8.60
CA SER A 15 -47.19 -4.11 9.70
C SER A 15 -46.51 -5.13 10.61
N ILE A 16 -46.65 -4.95 11.92
CA ILE A 16 -46.06 -5.82 12.97
C ILE A 16 -46.65 -7.25 12.91
N GLU A 17 -47.74 -7.43 12.15
CA GLU A 17 -48.50 -8.67 11.99
C GLU A 17 -47.83 -9.72 11.08
N GLU A 18 -46.82 -9.34 10.29
CA GLU A 18 -46.07 -10.29 9.44
C GLU A 18 -44.89 -10.98 10.15
N LEU A 19 -44.65 -10.74 11.44
CA LEU A 19 -43.55 -11.36 12.20
C LEU A 19 -43.90 -12.81 12.56
N PRO A 20 -43.46 -13.84 11.79
CA PRO A 20 -43.73 -15.21 12.18
C PRO A 20 -42.74 -15.57 13.29
N SER A 21 -43.06 -16.65 14.01
CA SER A 21 -42.21 -17.36 14.98
C SER A 21 -40.91 -17.89 14.37
N ARG A 22 -40.02 -17.00 13.90
CA ARG A 22 -38.72 -17.31 13.33
C ARG A 22 -37.64 -17.28 14.38
N SER A 23 -36.56 -18.02 14.18
CA SER A 23 -35.36 -17.93 15.02
C SER A 23 -34.82 -16.50 15.00
N ASN A 24 -34.23 -16.03 16.12
CA ASN A 24 -33.60 -14.70 16.23
C ASN A 24 -32.59 -14.40 15.10
N ALA A 25 -31.98 -15.45 14.51
CA ALA A 25 -31.07 -15.31 13.38
C ALA A 25 -31.80 -15.04 12.05
N GLU A 26 -32.86 -15.76 11.75
CA GLU A 26 -33.66 -15.62 10.51
C GLU A 26 -34.40 -14.29 10.49
N LEU A 27 -34.90 -13.85 11.65
CA LEU A 27 -35.54 -12.53 11.80
C LEU A 27 -34.53 -11.41 11.50
N ARG A 28 -33.30 -11.55 11.99
CA ARG A 28 -32.22 -10.58 11.75
C ARG A 28 -31.84 -10.53 10.28
N GLU A 29 -31.75 -11.67 9.62
CA GLU A 29 -31.45 -11.75 8.18
C GLU A 29 -32.53 -11.07 7.34
N HIS A 30 -33.80 -11.37 7.62
CA HIS A 30 -34.95 -10.74 6.96
C HIS A 30 -34.96 -9.22 7.16
N LEU A 31 -34.72 -8.75 8.39
CA LEU A 31 -34.66 -7.33 8.74
C LEU A 31 -33.60 -6.60 7.93
N PHE A 32 -32.38 -7.14 7.85
CA PHE A 32 -31.31 -6.49 7.10
C PHE A 32 -31.52 -6.56 5.58
N ASN A 33 -32.11 -7.64 5.06
CA ASN A 33 -32.47 -7.71 3.63
C ASN A 33 -33.52 -6.64 3.27
N ALA A 34 -34.58 -6.52 4.07
CA ALA A 34 -35.59 -5.48 3.91
C ALA A 34 -35.01 -4.07 4.02
N TYR A 35 -34.11 -3.84 4.99
CA TYR A 35 -33.36 -2.59 5.13
C TYR A 35 -32.56 -2.25 3.88
N ILE A 36 -31.80 -3.21 3.34
CA ILE A 36 -30.96 -3.01 2.16
C ILE A 36 -31.81 -2.63 0.95
N ASP A 37 -32.87 -3.37 0.67
CA ASP A 37 -33.72 -3.12 -0.49
C ASP A 37 -34.45 -1.78 -0.38
N ARG A 38 -34.88 -1.40 0.83
CA ARG A 38 -35.47 -0.09 1.10
C ARG A 38 -34.48 1.05 0.85
N MET A 39 -33.23 0.91 1.29
CA MET A 39 -32.22 1.96 1.10
C MET A 39 -31.86 2.16 -0.38
N PHE A 40 -31.87 1.08 -1.18
CA PHE A 40 -31.76 1.21 -2.63
C PHE A 40 -32.96 1.93 -3.25
N LYS A 41 -34.20 1.58 -2.86
CA LYS A 41 -35.43 2.23 -3.37
C LYS A 41 -35.52 3.70 -3.00
N ARG A 42 -35.11 4.07 -1.77
CA ARG A 42 -35.17 5.46 -1.26
C ARG A 42 -34.38 6.46 -2.11
N ARG A 43 -33.33 6.02 -2.81
CA ARG A 43 -32.44 6.88 -3.61
C ARG A 43 -32.40 6.55 -5.10
N ALA A 44 -33.46 5.93 -5.63
CA ALA A 44 -33.55 5.52 -7.04
C ALA A 44 -33.42 6.66 -8.08
N VAL A 45 -33.48 7.93 -7.67
CA VAL A 45 -33.36 9.10 -8.56
C VAL A 45 -31.90 9.42 -8.94
N ASN A 46 -30.89 8.99 -8.15
CA ASN A 46 -29.47 9.29 -8.39
C ASN A 46 -28.62 8.01 -8.44
N ILE A 47 -28.97 7.08 -9.34
CA ILE A 47 -28.26 5.81 -9.49
C ILE A 47 -26.94 6.02 -10.27
N VAL A 48 -25.82 6.03 -9.54
CA VAL A 48 -24.47 6.10 -10.13
C VAL A 48 -23.94 4.70 -10.47
N TYR A 49 -24.35 3.69 -9.70
CA TYR A 49 -23.91 2.30 -9.82
C TYR A 49 -25.11 1.36 -9.73
N SER A 50 -25.10 0.27 -10.50
CA SER A 50 -26.16 -0.74 -10.41
C SER A 50 -26.19 -1.39 -9.02
N GLN A 51 -27.39 -1.73 -8.54
CA GLN A 51 -27.60 -2.34 -7.22
C GLN A 51 -26.77 -3.63 -7.05
N GLU A 52 -26.67 -4.44 -8.10
CA GLU A 52 -25.85 -5.66 -8.09
C GLU A 52 -24.37 -5.37 -7.84
N LYS A 53 -23.79 -4.39 -8.55
CA LYS A 53 -22.38 -4.00 -8.35
C LYS A 53 -22.13 -3.47 -6.95
N VAL A 54 -23.05 -2.64 -6.44
CA VAL A 54 -22.95 -2.07 -5.09
C VAL A 54 -23.02 -3.17 -4.04
N LYS A 55 -23.99 -4.09 -4.13
CA LYS A 55 -24.08 -5.25 -3.25
C LYS A 55 -22.80 -6.08 -3.32
N LYS A 56 -22.32 -6.43 -4.52
CA LYS A 56 -21.07 -7.20 -4.71
C LYS A 56 -19.86 -6.55 -4.03
N TRP A 57 -19.64 -5.26 -4.24
CA TRP A 57 -18.51 -4.54 -3.63
C TRP A 57 -18.65 -4.37 -2.12
N LEU A 58 -19.86 -4.15 -1.59
CA LEU A 58 -20.11 -4.09 -0.15
C LEU A 58 -19.93 -5.44 0.54
N ILE A 59 -20.41 -6.53 -0.08
CA ILE A 59 -20.20 -7.91 0.41
C ILE A 59 -18.70 -8.20 0.48
N TRP A 60 -17.96 -7.91 -0.60
CA TRP A 60 -16.53 -8.15 -0.63
C TRP A 60 -15.79 -7.32 0.43
N LEU A 61 -16.08 -6.01 0.53
CA LEU A 61 -15.49 -5.14 1.54
C LEU A 61 -15.79 -5.64 2.95
N ALA A 62 -17.04 -6.02 3.23
CA ALA A 62 -17.47 -6.51 4.53
C ALA A 62 -16.70 -7.78 4.93
N LYS A 63 -16.52 -8.72 4.00
CA LYS A 63 -15.73 -9.93 4.25
C LYS A 63 -14.27 -9.61 4.59
N GLN A 64 -13.63 -8.67 3.89
CA GLN A 64 -12.26 -8.28 4.20
C GLN A 64 -12.17 -7.60 5.57
N MET A 65 -13.08 -6.68 5.89
CA MET A 65 -13.10 -5.98 7.18
C MET A 65 -13.32 -6.94 8.35
N VAL A 66 -14.24 -7.90 8.22
CA VAL A 66 -14.47 -8.93 9.25
C VAL A 66 -13.24 -9.82 9.41
N ARG A 67 -12.61 -10.24 8.30
CA ARG A 67 -11.42 -11.10 8.33
C ARG A 67 -10.23 -10.46 9.02
N GLU A 68 -9.97 -9.18 8.74
CA GLU A 68 -8.85 -8.42 9.33
C GLU A 68 -9.23 -7.77 10.68
N SER A 69 -10.45 -8.00 11.18
CA SER A 69 -10.99 -7.38 12.41
C SER A 69 -10.94 -5.84 12.42
N GLU A 70 -11.04 -5.23 11.24
CA GLU A 70 -10.99 -3.78 11.06
C GLU A 70 -12.40 -3.19 11.14
N THR A 71 -12.59 -2.19 12.01
CA THR A 71 -13.87 -1.46 12.14
C THR A 71 -13.91 -0.24 11.25
N VAL A 72 -12.76 0.38 10.98
CA VAL A 72 -12.60 1.57 10.15
C VAL A 72 -11.82 1.22 8.88
N PHE A 73 -12.51 1.28 7.75
CA PHE A 73 -11.89 1.05 6.46
C PHE A 73 -11.17 2.31 5.96
N LEU A 74 -9.85 2.20 5.80
CA LEU A 74 -9.00 3.20 5.17
C LEU A 74 -8.47 2.64 3.85
N ILE A 75 -8.72 3.35 2.75
CA ILE A 75 -8.30 2.94 1.39
C ILE A 75 -6.79 2.67 1.33
N GLU A 76 -5.99 3.51 1.98
CA GLU A 76 -4.53 3.42 2.02
C GLU A 76 -3.99 2.25 2.86
N ARG A 77 -4.83 1.65 3.72
CA ARG A 77 -4.46 0.49 4.55
C ARG A 77 -4.73 -0.85 3.87
N MET A 78 -5.26 -0.86 2.64
CA MET A 78 -5.43 -2.12 1.88
C MET A 78 -4.08 -2.84 1.72
N GLN A 79 -4.06 -4.13 2.09
CA GLN A 79 -2.85 -4.94 2.07
C GLN A 79 -2.90 -6.02 0.96
N PRO A 80 -1.75 -6.49 0.46
CA PRO A 80 -1.68 -7.60 -0.50
C PRO A 80 -2.33 -8.91 0.00
N THR A 81 -2.55 -9.06 1.32
CA THR A 81 -3.28 -10.18 1.93
C THR A 81 -4.74 -10.30 1.47
N TRP A 82 -5.30 -9.21 0.93
CA TRP A 82 -6.66 -9.16 0.39
C TRP A 82 -6.79 -9.90 -0.95
N LEU A 83 -5.67 -10.24 -1.60
CA LEU A 83 -5.63 -11.10 -2.77
C LEU A 83 -5.84 -12.56 -2.36
N GLN A 84 -7.11 -12.99 -2.31
CA GLN A 84 -7.49 -14.33 -1.85
C GLN A 84 -6.95 -15.45 -2.75
N ARG A 85 -6.93 -15.23 -4.08
CA ARG A 85 -6.44 -16.23 -5.04
C ARG A 85 -4.91 -16.25 -5.08
N LYS A 86 -4.31 -17.44 -4.97
CA LYS A 86 -2.85 -17.64 -5.09
C LYS A 86 -2.30 -17.04 -6.39
N ILE A 87 -3.03 -17.19 -7.50
CA ILE A 87 -2.65 -16.64 -8.81
C ILE A 87 -2.52 -15.11 -8.76
N ASN A 88 -3.45 -14.42 -8.09
CA ASN A 88 -3.40 -12.96 -7.97
C ASN A 88 -2.20 -12.50 -7.13
N ASN A 89 -1.86 -13.25 -6.08
CA ASN A 89 -0.68 -12.97 -5.26
C ASN A 89 0.62 -13.21 -6.05
N ILE A 90 0.70 -14.28 -6.84
CA ILE A 90 1.83 -14.53 -7.74
C ILE A 90 1.93 -13.42 -8.78
N ALA A 91 0.82 -13.06 -9.45
CA ALA A 91 0.80 -11.97 -10.43
C ALA A 91 1.24 -10.64 -9.81
N TYR A 92 0.82 -10.33 -8.58
CA TYR A 92 1.27 -9.17 -7.82
C TYR A 92 2.79 -9.17 -7.62
N ILE A 93 3.36 -10.29 -7.14
CA ILE A 93 4.81 -10.42 -6.90
C ILE A 93 5.59 -10.33 -8.22
N VAL A 94 5.15 -11.04 -9.26
CA VAL A 94 5.80 -11.04 -10.58
C VAL A 94 5.78 -9.65 -11.20
N THR A 95 4.65 -8.93 -11.13
CA THR A 95 4.55 -7.56 -11.64
C THR A 95 5.48 -6.62 -10.89
N LEU A 96 5.56 -6.74 -9.56
CA LEU A 96 6.47 -5.95 -8.75
C LEU A 96 7.94 -6.22 -9.10
N LEU A 97 8.33 -7.49 -9.24
CA LEU A 97 9.68 -7.89 -9.65
C LEU A 97 10.00 -7.43 -11.07
N MET A 98 9.03 -7.47 -12.00
CA MET A 98 9.21 -6.99 -13.37
C MET A 98 9.43 -5.47 -13.41
N ILE A 99 8.68 -4.69 -12.63
CA ILE A 99 8.91 -3.23 -12.53
C ILE A 99 10.30 -2.95 -11.96
N ILE A 100 10.72 -3.65 -10.91
CA ILE A 100 12.07 -3.52 -10.37
C ILE A 100 13.10 -3.88 -11.44
N PHE A 101 12.94 -5.00 -12.13
CA PHE A 101 13.84 -5.41 -13.19
C PHE A 101 13.95 -4.36 -14.31
N LEU A 102 12.83 -3.79 -14.77
CA LEU A 102 12.79 -2.75 -15.79
C LEU A 102 13.47 -1.46 -15.33
N LEU A 103 13.21 -1.02 -14.09
CA LEU A 103 13.86 0.16 -13.51
C LEU A 103 15.37 -0.01 -13.41
N PHE A 104 15.82 -1.24 -13.14
CA PHE A 104 17.22 -1.59 -13.00
C PHE A 104 17.84 -2.16 -14.30
N TRP A 105 17.11 -2.18 -15.41
CA TRP A 105 17.53 -2.81 -16.67
C TRP A 105 18.75 -2.15 -17.30
N ASN A 106 18.79 -0.82 -17.31
CA ASN A 106 19.94 -0.07 -17.83
C ASN A 106 21.23 -0.35 -17.06
N LEU A 107 21.12 -0.84 -15.83
CA LEU A 107 22.24 -1.17 -14.95
C LEU A 107 22.83 -2.53 -15.32
N PHE A 108 21.97 -3.46 -15.71
CA PHE A 108 22.35 -4.78 -16.21
C PHE A 108 23.10 -4.71 -17.53
N ASN A 109 22.78 -3.76 -18.41
CA ASN A 109 23.50 -3.57 -19.67
C ASN A 109 24.95 -3.07 -19.50
N GLN A 110 25.31 -2.51 -18.34
CA GLN A 110 26.68 -2.08 -18.03
C GLN A 110 27.47 -3.12 -17.23
N ALA A 111 26.79 -4.14 -16.66
CA ALA A 111 27.41 -5.23 -15.93
C ALA A 111 27.94 -6.27 -16.93
N LEU A 112 29.27 -6.36 -17.01
CA LEU A 112 29.98 -7.28 -17.89
C LEU A 112 29.82 -8.73 -17.37
N LEU A 113 29.66 -9.69 -18.30
CA LEU A 113 29.59 -11.15 -18.09
C LEU A 113 28.33 -11.73 -17.41
N SER A 114 27.86 -12.88 -17.92
CA SER A 114 26.57 -13.52 -17.59
C SER A 114 26.44 -13.97 -16.14
N TYR A 115 27.54 -14.27 -15.44
CA TYR A 115 27.51 -14.76 -14.05
C TYR A 115 27.47 -13.63 -13.01
N GLU A 116 28.11 -12.48 -13.30
CA GLU A 116 28.06 -11.29 -12.43
C GLU A 116 26.63 -10.74 -12.36
N LEU A 117 25.90 -10.86 -13.46
CA LEU A 117 24.49 -10.51 -13.57
C LEU A 117 23.59 -11.31 -12.61
N LEU A 118 23.81 -12.63 -12.54
CA LEU A 118 23.02 -13.54 -11.69
C LEU A 118 23.27 -13.27 -10.21
N ILE A 119 24.53 -12.99 -9.84
CA ILE A 119 24.90 -12.63 -8.47
C ILE A 119 24.28 -11.28 -8.10
N LEU A 120 24.36 -10.28 -8.99
CA LEU A 120 23.78 -8.95 -8.78
C LEU A 120 22.25 -9.01 -8.64
N LEU A 121 21.57 -9.79 -9.48
CA LEU A 121 20.13 -10.04 -9.38
C LEU A 121 19.76 -10.71 -8.05
N SER A 122 20.50 -11.75 -7.66
CA SER A 122 20.24 -12.49 -6.42
C SER A 122 20.43 -11.61 -5.18
N PHE A 123 21.52 -10.83 -5.15
CA PHE A 123 21.78 -9.86 -4.08
C PHE A 123 20.74 -8.73 -4.08
N GLY A 124 20.36 -8.20 -5.25
CA GLY A 124 19.35 -7.16 -5.37
C GLY A 124 17.98 -7.60 -4.86
N ILE A 125 17.55 -8.82 -5.22
CA ILE A 125 16.30 -9.42 -4.74
C ILE A 125 16.35 -9.63 -3.23
N LEU A 126 17.44 -10.17 -2.69
CA LEU A 126 17.60 -10.41 -1.25
C LEU A 126 17.60 -9.09 -0.46
N TYR A 127 18.31 -8.09 -0.98
CA TYR A 127 18.37 -6.75 -0.41
C TYR A 127 17.00 -6.08 -0.42
N PHE A 128 16.30 -6.12 -1.55
CA PHE A 128 14.94 -5.59 -1.67
C PHE A 128 13.99 -6.29 -0.69
N TRP A 129 14.03 -7.63 -0.65
CA TRP A 129 13.21 -8.42 0.26
C TRP A 129 13.45 -8.05 1.73
N ARG A 130 14.72 -7.88 2.13
CA ARG A 130 15.08 -7.51 3.51
C ARG A 130 14.54 -6.14 3.91
N PHE A 131 14.56 -5.17 2.99
CA PHE A 131 14.30 -3.77 3.32
C PHE A 131 12.88 -3.30 3.06
N PHE A 132 12.23 -3.88 2.07
CA PHE A 132 10.91 -3.46 1.59
C PHE A 132 9.87 -4.55 1.79
N GLY A 133 10.30 -5.83 1.76
CA GLY A 133 9.41 -6.98 1.80
C GLY A 133 8.46 -7.01 0.60
N PHE A 134 7.70 -8.10 0.46
CA PHE A 134 6.72 -8.22 -0.64
C PHE A 134 5.27 -8.14 -0.16
N LYS A 135 5.01 -8.51 1.11
CA LYS A 135 3.66 -8.82 1.59
C LYS A 135 2.98 -7.68 2.36
N THR A 136 3.72 -6.65 2.72
CA THR A 136 3.21 -5.53 3.52
C THR A 136 3.43 -4.22 2.78
N ILE A 137 2.44 -3.33 2.88
CA ILE A 137 2.50 -1.95 2.39
C ILE A 137 2.55 -1.07 3.64
N GLN A 138 3.70 -0.42 3.83
CA GLN A 138 3.89 0.59 4.86
C GLN A 138 3.93 1.95 4.18
N THR A 139 2.99 2.83 4.50
CA THR A 139 2.98 4.19 3.96
C THR A 139 3.99 5.05 4.71
N VAL A 140 4.59 5.97 3.96
CA VAL A 140 5.56 6.94 4.47
C VAL A 140 4.88 8.31 4.47
N SER A 141 4.02 8.55 5.44
CA SER A 141 3.23 9.79 5.51
C SER A 141 3.89 10.87 6.35
N SER A 142 4.50 10.50 7.48
CA SER A 142 5.06 11.49 8.42
C SER A 142 6.56 11.74 8.20
N LEU A 143 6.90 13.02 8.01
CA LEU A 143 8.28 13.52 8.05
C LEU A 143 8.52 14.17 9.40
N ARG A 144 9.28 13.50 10.28
CA ARG A 144 9.65 14.05 11.58
C ARG A 144 11.11 13.77 11.88
N TRP A 145 11.86 14.83 12.17
CA TRP A 145 13.17 14.69 12.77
C TRP A 145 12.99 14.35 14.26
N LEU A 146 13.29 13.11 14.62
CA LEU A 146 13.09 12.58 15.97
C LEU A 146 14.40 12.56 16.77
N GLY A 147 15.32 13.48 16.45
CA GLY A 147 16.60 13.65 17.15
C GLY A 147 17.43 12.37 17.17
N LYS A 148 17.56 11.78 18.37
CA LYS A 148 18.34 10.56 18.62
C LYS A 148 17.88 9.36 17.78
N TYR A 149 16.59 9.26 17.47
CA TYR A 149 16.07 8.19 16.59
C TYR A 149 16.63 8.30 15.17
N THR A 150 16.60 9.51 14.61
CA THR A 150 17.10 9.79 13.27
C THR A 150 18.60 9.53 13.19
N ILE A 151 19.36 9.97 14.20
CA ILE A 151 20.81 9.74 14.30
C ILE A 151 21.13 8.24 14.34
N ASN A 152 20.41 7.45 15.15
CA ASN A 152 20.61 6.01 15.21
C ASN A 152 20.35 5.33 13.86
N ARG A 153 19.31 5.76 13.12
CA ARG A 153 19.02 5.25 11.77
C ARG A 153 20.10 5.63 10.77
N VAL A 154 20.67 6.83 10.89
CA VAL A 154 21.82 7.27 10.08
C VAL A 154 23.04 6.39 10.35
N ILE A 155 23.38 6.14 11.62
CA ILE A 155 24.50 5.27 11.98
C ILE A 155 24.30 3.86 11.40
N ILE A 156 23.12 3.26 11.62
CA ILE A 156 22.80 1.94 11.06
C ILE A 156 22.90 1.95 9.53
N GLY A 157 22.39 2.99 8.87
CA GLY A 157 22.48 3.16 7.42
C GLY A 157 23.92 3.16 6.94
N ILE A 158 24.78 3.98 7.56
CA ILE A 158 26.22 4.05 7.25
C ILE A 158 26.89 2.69 7.46
N THR A 159 26.65 2.01 8.59
CA THR A 159 27.24 0.69 8.88
C THR A 159 26.86 -0.32 7.80
N ILE A 160 25.58 -0.41 7.44
CA ILE A 160 25.10 -1.33 6.40
C ILE A 160 25.70 -0.95 5.04
N GLY A 161 25.70 0.34 4.73
CA GLY A 161 26.24 0.89 3.50
C GLY A 161 27.71 0.51 3.33
N LEU A 162 28.55 0.78 4.33
CA LEU A 162 29.97 0.43 4.32
C LEU A 162 30.20 -1.08 4.18
N ILE A 163 29.48 -1.91 4.93
CA ILE A 163 29.59 -3.38 4.80
C ILE A 163 29.25 -3.83 3.38
N SER A 164 28.14 -3.32 2.82
CA SER A 164 27.72 -3.68 1.46
C SER A 164 28.70 -3.21 0.38
N GLY A 165 29.25 -2.00 0.53
CA GLY A 165 30.25 -1.44 -0.39
C GLY A 165 31.58 -2.18 -0.35
N LEU A 166 32.04 -2.58 0.84
CA LEU A 166 33.24 -3.39 1.02
C LEU A 166 33.03 -4.82 0.48
N LEU A 167 31.90 -5.45 0.76
CA LEU A 167 31.56 -6.75 0.17
C LEU A 167 31.54 -6.70 -1.35
N PHE A 168 30.91 -5.68 -1.94
CA PHE A 168 30.91 -5.48 -3.40
C PHE A 168 32.32 -5.29 -3.96
N SER A 169 33.20 -4.60 -3.23
CA SER A 169 34.59 -4.39 -3.65
C SER A 169 35.41 -5.69 -3.70
N LEU A 170 35.07 -6.71 -2.89
CA LEU A 170 35.75 -8.01 -2.89
C LEU A 170 35.40 -8.88 -4.11
N PHE A 171 34.28 -8.60 -4.79
CA PHE A 171 33.86 -9.35 -5.97
C PHE A 171 34.55 -8.89 -7.27
N ARG A 172 35.19 -7.71 -7.28
CA ARG A 172 36.00 -7.25 -8.42
C ARG A 172 37.47 -7.57 -8.20
N GLN A 173 38.06 -8.36 -9.10
CA GLN A 173 39.48 -8.74 -9.11
C GLN A 173 40.44 -7.64 -9.61
N ASP A 174 40.01 -6.38 -9.67
CA ASP A 174 40.89 -5.26 -10.03
C ASP A 174 41.67 -4.72 -8.83
N ILE A 175 42.70 -3.91 -9.10
CA ILE A 175 43.62 -3.21 -8.17
C ILE A 175 42.96 -2.93 -6.80
N ILE A 176 43.34 -3.75 -5.81
CA ILE A 176 42.71 -3.88 -4.48
C ILE A 176 42.47 -2.53 -3.80
N ASN A 177 43.46 -1.63 -3.83
CA ASN A 177 43.37 -0.33 -3.14
C ASN A 177 42.32 0.61 -3.75
N TYR A 178 42.17 0.60 -5.08
CA TYR A 178 41.25 1.50 -5.78
C TYR A 178 39.79 1.02 -5.63
N THR A 179 39.59 -0.31 -5.63
CA THR A 179 38.28 -0.94 -5.52
C THR A 179 37.68 -0.77 -4.12
N ILE A 180 38.50 -0.86 -3.06
CA ILE A 180 38.05 -0.67 -1.66
C ILE A 180 37.59 0.77 -1.41
N VAL A 181 38.39 1.75 -1.83
CA VAL A 181 38.07 3.19 -1.64
C VAL A 181 36.78 3.56 -2.36
N ARG A 182 36.59 3.07 -3.59
CA ARG A 182 35.37 3.24 -4.38
C ARG A 182 34.15 2.53 -3.75
N GLY A 183 34.32 1.29 -3.29
CA GLY A 183 33.28 0.54 -2.60
C GLY A 183 32.82 1.21 -1.31
N ALA A 184 33.77 1.69 -0.49
CA ALA A 184 33.47 2.40 0.75
C ALA A 184 32.70 3.71 0.51
N MET A 185 33.07 4.49 -0.50
CA MET A 185 32.35 5.73 -0.82
C MET A 185 30.93 5.48 -1.36
N ALA A 186 30.74 4.50 -2.24
CA ALA A 186 29.40 4.09 -2.69
C ALA A 186 28.55 3.54 -1.54
N GLY A 187 29.16 2.75 -0.66
CA GLY A 187 28.50 2.26 0.54
C GLY A 187 28.06 3.40 1.46
N LEU A 188 28.92 4.39 1.67
CA LEU A 188 28.63 5.54 2.53
C LEU A 188 27.53 6.43 1.96
N SER A 189 27.51 6.69 0.65
CA SER A 189 26.45 7.47 0.01
C SER A 189 25.08 6.76 0.10
N LEU A 190 25.05 5.44 -0.12
CA LEU A 190 23.84 4.62 0.04
C LEU A 190 23.38 4.59 1.49
N GLY A 191 24.32 4.42 2.42
CA GLY A 191 24.05 4.37 3.85
C GLY A 191 23.51 5.68 4.41
N LEU A 192 24.06 6.82 3.99
CA LEU A 192 23.55 8.14 4.33
C LEU A 192 22.13 8.34 3.80
N THR A 193 21.89 7.97 2.55
CA THR A 193 20.56 8.09 1.94
C THR A 193 19.54 7.26 2.71
N LEU A 194 19.83 5.98 2.98
CA LEU A 194 18.97 5.11 3.78
C LEU A 194 18.72 5.65 5.19
N GLY A 195 19.78 6.15 5.80
CA GLY A 195 19.79 6.66 7.15
C GLY A 195 18.92 7.90 7.32
N ILE A 196 19.08 8.87 6.42
CA ILE A 196 18.31 10.12 6.41
C ILE A 196 16.85 9.81 6.12
N VAL A 197 16.57 9.03 5.07
CA VAL A 197 15.18 8.73 4.70
C VAL A 197 14.50 7.98 5.84
N ARG A 198 15.02 6.82 6.27
CA ARG A 198 14.38 6.03 7.34
C ARG A 198 14.38 6.72 8.70
N GLY A 199 15.34 7.60 8.94
CA GLY A 199 15.42 8.35 10.18
C GLY A 199 14.42 9.50 10.25
N MET A 200 14.02 10.06 9.10
CA MET A 200 13.00 11.11 9.00
C MET A 200 11.58 10.55 8.85
N THR A 201 11.44 9.31 8.41
CA THR A 201 10.15 8.64 8.24
C THR A 201 9.79 7.88 9.51
N GLY A 202 8.82 8.38 10.28
CA GLY A 202 8.40 7.80 11.56
C GLY A 202 6.97 7.23 11.53
N PRO A 203 6.60 6.38 12.50
CA PRO A 203 5.21 5.97 12.73
C PRO A 203 4.47 7.12 13.43
N GLY A 204 4.33 8.26 12.76
CA GLY A 204 3.45 9.33 13.21
C GLY A 204 2.00 8.93 12.92
N ILE A 205 1.15 8.97 13.94
CA ILE A 205 -0.29 8.90 13.76
C ILE A 205 -0.73 10.25 13.21
N GLU A 206 -0.70 10.40 11.89
CA GLU A 206 -1.44 11.48 11.25
C GLU A 206 -2.91 11.12 11.31
N GLU A 207 -3.73 12.02 11.86
CA GLU A 207 -5.17 11.93 11.70
C GLU A 207 -5.48 12.06 10.21
N VAL A 208 -5.86 10.94 9.62
CA VAL A 208 -6.24 10.89 8.21
C VAL A 208 -7.56 11.63 8.09
N THR A 209 -7.55 12.80 7.44
CA THR A 209 -8.74 13.64 7.26
C THR A 209 -9.37 13.44 5.89
N ILE A 210 -8.55 13.07 4.90
CA ILE A 210 -8.96 12.88 3.51
C ILE A 210 -8.68 11.43 3.09
N PRO A 211 -9.58 10.76 2.34
CA PRO A 211 -9.30 9.44 1.80
C PRO A 211 -8.02 9.43 0.96
N ASN A 212 -7.15 8.43 1.16
CA ASN A 212 -5.91 8.21 0.41
C ASN A 212 -4.79 9.26 0.68
N GLN A 213 -4.89 10.03 1.77
CA GLN A 213 -3.91 11.04 2.15
C GLN A 213 -2.50 10.45 2.36
N GLY A 214 -2.38 9.29 3.02
CA GLY A 214 -1.10 8.63 3.29
C GLY A 214 -0.34 8.22 2.02
N ILE A 215 -1.04 7.76 0.98
CA ILE A 215 -0.43 7.43 -0.32
C ILE A 215 -0.01 8.71 -1.06
N LEU A 216 -0.83 9.77 -1.00
CA LEU A 216 -0.50 11.06 -1.60
C LEU A 216 0.75 11.67 -0.95
N LEU A 217 0.84 11.62 0.38
CA LEU A 217 2.01 12.08 1.13
C LEU A 217 3.23 11.20 0.82
N SER A 218 3.06 9.88 0.74
CA SER A 218 4.12 8.96 0.33
C SER A 218 4.66 9.30 -1.07
N THR A 219 3.80 9.73 -2.00
CA THR A 219 4.20 10.17 -3.34
C THR A 219 5.04 11.45 -3.28
N LYS A 220 4.61 12.45 -2.48
CA LYS A 220 5.35 13.70 -2.29
C LYS A 220 6.72 13.45 -1.64
N ASN A 221 6.75 12.63 -0.59
CA ASN A 221 7.97 12.27 0.13
C ASN A 221 8.94 11.49 -0.79
N ALA A 222 8.43 10.59 -1.62
CA ALA A 222 9.23 9.87 -2.60
C ALA A 222 9.95 10.81 -3.55
N LEU A 223 9.28 11.83 -4.09
CA LEU A 223 9.89 12.81 -4.99
C LEU A 223 10.99 13.61 -4.29
N ILE A 224 10.75 14.08 -3.06
CA ILE A 224 11.73 14.84 -2.28
C ILE A 224 12.98 14.00 -2.02
N PHE A 225 12.81 12.78 -1.50
CA PHE A 225 13.93 11.90 -1.20
C PHE A 225 14.62 11.35 -2.44
N GLY A 226 13.89 11.14 -3.54
CA GLY A 226 14.43 10.81 -4.85
C GLY A 226 15.40 11.89 -5.34
N LEU A 227 15.02 13.16 -5.26
CA LEU A 227 15.87 14.28 -5.66
C LEU A 227 17.10 14.43 -4.75
N ILE A 228 16.92 14.33 -3.42
CA ILE A 228 18.03 14.38 -2.46
C ILE A 228 19.04 13.26 -2.76
N ALA A 229 18.55 12.03 -2.92
CA ALA A 229 19.39 10.88 -3.22
C ALA A 229 20.09 10.99 -4.57
N ALA A 230 19.41 11.49 -5.61
CA ALA A 230 20.01 11.75 -6.91
C ALA A 230 21.18 12.73 -6.83
N ILE A 231 20.99 13.86 -6.12
CA ILE A 231 22.03 14.88 -5.94
C ILE A 231 23.22 14.31 -5.16
N LEU A 232 22.97 13.62 -4.04
CA LEU A 232 24.02 13.01 -3.23
C LEU A 232 24.84 12.00 -4.03
N MET A 233 24.17 11.15 -4.81
CA MET A 233 24.84 10.14 -5.63
C MET A 233 25.60 10.74 -6.80
N SER A 234 25.05 11.75 -7.47
CA SER A 234 25.75 12.47 -8.53
C SER A 234 26.99 13.21 -8.02
N LEU A 235 26.92 13.80 -6.81
CA LEU A 235 28.08 14.45 -6.20
C LEU A 235 29.18 13.42 -5.87
N SER A 236 28.81 12.27 -5.29
CA SER A 236 29.78 11.19 -5.06
C SER A 236 30.38 10.66 -6.35
N ALA A 237 29.60 10.59 -7.42
CA ALA A 237 30.09 10.14 -8.71
C ALA A 237 31.11 11.11 -9.31
N LYS A 238 30.89 12.42 -9.19
CA LYS A 238 31.85 13.43 -9.65
C LYS A 238 33.17 13.36 -8.87
N LEU A 239 33.12 13.11 -7.56
CA LEU A 239 34.32 12.98 -6.72
C LEU A 239 35.16 11.74 -7.06
N LEU A 240 34.54 10.73 -7.68
CA LEU A 240 35.11 9.41 -7.94
C LEU A 240 35.45 9.15 -9.41
N ASP A 241 35.30 10.16 -10.28
CA ASP A 241 35.40 10.03 -11.73
C ASP A 241 34.49 8.92 -12.29
N TRP A 242 33.26 8.85 -11.77
CA TRP A 242 32.21 7.95 -12.26
C TRP A 242 31.23 8.66 -13.18
N TYR A 243 30.48 7.85 -13.93
CA TYR A 243 29.45 8.36 -14.82
C TYR A 243 28.30 9.00 -14.04
N LEU A 244 28.28 10.34 -14.02
CA LEU A 244 27.38 11.16 -13.21
C LEU A 244 25.90 10.84 -13.44
N ILE A 245 25.51 10.63 -14.71
CA ILE A 245 24.12 10.40 -15.09
C ILE A 245 23.62 9.04 -14.56
N ALA A 246 24.41 7.96 -14.68
CA ALA A 246 24.00 6.65 -14.15
C ALA A 246 23.89 6.69 -12.62
N TRP A 247 24.84 7.35 -11.93
CA TRP A 247 24.77 7.51 -10.48
C TRP A 247 23.65 8.40 -9.99
N GLY A 248 23.32 9.46 -10.72
CA GLY A 248 22.11 10.24 -10.47
C GLY A 248 20.85 9.41 -10.62
N GLN A 249 20.76 8.57 -11.67
CA GLN A 249 19.64 7.64 -11.87
C GLN A 249 19.53 6.61 -10.73
N TYR A 250 20.65 6.03 -10.28
CA TYR A 250 20.67 5.12 -9.11
C TYR A 250 20.12 5.81 -7.87
N GLY A 251 20.61 7.01 -7.57
CA GLY A 251 20.13 7.82 -6.46
C GLY A 251 18.64 8.11 -6.57
N LEU A 252 18.17 8.49 -7.75
CA LEU A 252 16.76 8.79 -7.99
C LEU A 252 15.86 7.57 -7.74
N ILE A 253 16.14 6.44 -8.40
CA ILE A 253 15.33 5.22 -8.26
C ILE A 253 15.31 4.74 -6.81
N PHE A 254 16.48 4.74 -6.17
CA PHE A 254 16.62 4.30 -4.80
C PHE A 254 15.91 5.25 -3.81
N GLY A 255 16.12 6.56 -3.95
CA GLY A 255 15.47 7.57 -3.11
C GLY A 255 13.95 7.57 -3.27
N LEU A 256 13.44 7.37 -4.50
CA LEU A 256 12.01 7.19 -4.76
C LEU A 256 11.47 5.96 -4.03
N ALA A 257 12.17 4.82 -4.11
CA ALA A 257 11.76 3.59 -3.46
C ALA A 257 11.69 3.75 -1.93
N VAL A 258 12.77 4.23 -1.31
CA VAL A 258 12.89 4.38 0.16
C VAL A 258 11.97 5.51 0.67
N GLY A 259 11.75 6.57 -0.11
CA GLY A 259 10.95 7.73 0.28
C GLY A 259 9.43 7.54 0.22
N GLY A 260 8.93 6.34 -0.12
CA GLY A 260 7.50 6.01 -0.15
C GLY A 260 6.95 5.63 -1.53
N GLY A 261 7.77 5.67 -2.58
CA GLY A 261 7.38 5.27 -3.94
C GLY A 261 7.05 3.78 -4.02
N GLU A 262 7.74 2.96 -3.24
CA GLU A 262 7.45 1.54 -3.09
C GLU A 262 6.00 1.28 -2.60
N ALA A 263 5.55 2.02 -1.58
CA ALA A 263 4.17 1.91 -1.09
C ALA A 263 3.15 2.30 -2.18
N CYS A 264 3.45 3.33 -2.96
CA CYS A 264 2.61 3.80 -4.05
C CYS A 264 2.50 2.73 -5.17
N VAL A 265 3.63 2.16 -5.59
CA VAL A 265 3.69 1.11 -6.62
C VAL A 265 2.94 -0.14 -6.14
N LYS A 266 3.20 -0.62 -4.92
CA LYS A 266 2.50 -1.78 -4.35
C LYS A 266 0.99 -1.55 -4.26
N HIS A 267 0.57 -0.38 -3.78
CA HIS A 267 -0.85 -0.04 -3.64
C HIS A 267 -1.54 0.07 -5.01
N PHE A 268 -0.86 0.63 -6.00
CA PHE A 268 -1.35 0.70 -7.38
C PHE A 268 -1.54 -0.69 -7.99
N ILE A 269 -0.51 -1.57 -7.93
CA ILE A 269 -0.60 -2.94 -8.45
C ILE A 269 -1.74 -3.70 -7.76
N LEU A 270 -1.86 -3.58 -6.43
CA LEU A 270 -2.94 -4.19 -5.67
C LEU A 270 -4.32 -3.74 -6.17
N ARG A 271 -4.51 -2.42 -6.35
CA ARG A 271 -5.77 -1.86 -6.86
C ARG A 271 -6.09 -2.32 -8.27
N VAL A 272 -5.10 -2.36 -9.15
CA VAL A 272 -5.26 -2.82 -10.53
C VAL A 272 -5.74 -4.27 -10.55
N ILE A 273 -5.09 -5.15 -9.78
CA ILE A 273 -5.48 -6.56 -9.70
C ILE A 273 -6.89 -6.70 -9.13
N LEU A 274 -7.21 -6.01 -8.03
CA LEU A 274 -8.55 -6.07 -7.42
C LEU A 274 -9.65 -5.54 -8.36
N TYR A 275 -9.36 -4.49 -9.13
CA TYR A 275 -10.27 -3.90 -10.10
C TYR A 275 -10.55 -4.86 -11.26
N PHE A 276 -9.52 -5.46 -11.86
CA PHE A 276 -9.71 -6.42 -12.97
C PHE A 276 -10.42 -7.70 -12.53
N ASN A 277 -10.33 -8.08 -11.26
CA ASN A 277 -11.11 -9.19 -10.69
C ASN A 277 -12.54 -8.78 -10.29
N GLY A 278 -12.94 -7.51 -10.46
CA GLY A 278 -14.29 -7.02 -10.16
C GLY A 278 -14.61 -6.84 -8.68
N TYR A 279 -13.62 -6.90 -7.79
CA TYR A 279 -13.81 -6.80 -6.34
C TYR A 279 -14.01 -5.37 -5.85
N ILE A 280 -13.41 -4.41 -6.53
CA ILE A 280 -13.52 -2.98 -6.19
C ILE A 280 -13.75 -2.13 -7.46
N PRO A 281 -14.38 -0.96 -7.32
CA PRO A 281 -14.39 0.05 -8.37
C PRO A 281 -13.06 0.82 -8.42
N TRP A 282 -12.71 1.33 -9.61
CA TRP A 282 -11.49 2.13 -9.81
C TRP A 282 -11.44 3.37 -8.90
N ASN A 283 -12.48 4.21 -8.98
CA ASN A 283 -12.65 5.34 -8.06
C ASN A 283 -13.34 4.86 -6.77
N TYR A 284 -12.55 4.21 -5.92
CA TYR A 284 -13.09 3.62 -4.70
C TYR A 284 -13.66 4.66 -3.73
N ALA A 285 -13.05 5.85 -3.64
CA ALA A 285 -13.55 6.94 -2.79
C ALA A 285 -14.97 7.37 -3.21
N ARG A 286 -15.21 7.58 -4.51
CA ARG A 286 -16.54 7.93 -5.03
C ARG A 286 -17.58 6.85 -4.73
N PHE A 287 -17.21 5.58 -4.81
CA PHE A 287 -18.10 4.48 -4.44
C PHE A 287 -18.42 4.48 -2.94
N LEU A 288 -17.42 4.67 -2.08
CA LEU A 288 -17.63 4.67 -0.63
C LEU A 288 -18.50 5.86 -0.21
N ASP A 289 -18.26 7.05 -0.78
CA ASP A 289 -19.12 8.21 -0.57
C ASP A 289 -20.56 7.94 -1.07
N TYR A 290 -20.73 7.25 -2.20
CA TYR A 290 -22.05 6.81 -2.67
C TYR A 290 -22.73 5.81 -1.71
N ALA A 291 -21.99 4.82 -1.19
CA ALA A 291 -22.50 3.90 -0.18
C ALA A 291 -22.83 4.61 1.15
N THR A 292 -22.15 5.71 1.47
CA THR A 292 -22.52 6.61 2.57
C THR A 292 -23.82 7.36 2.29
N GLN A 293 -24.06 7.82 1.06
CA GLN A 293 -25.35 8.42 0.69
C GLN A 293 -26.52 7.43 0.81
N LEU A 294 -26.26 6.15 0.56
CA LEU A 294 -27.21 5.04 0.77
C LEU A 294 -27.36 4.61 2.24
N ILE A 295 -26.62 5.23 3.18
CA ILE A 295 -26.67 4.91 4.62
C ILE A 295 -26.23 3.46 4.90
N PHE A 296 -25.37 2.89 4.05
CA PHE A 296 -24.68 1.63 4.36
C PHE A 296 -23.38 1.88 5.12
N LEU A 297 -22.70 2.95 4.76
CA LEU A 297 -21.46 3.41 5.37
C LEU A 297 -21.64 4.79 6.02
N GLN A 298 -20.72 5.15 6.90
CA GLN A 298 -20.55 6.47 7.45
C GLN A 298 -19.08 6.89 7.30
N LYS A 299 -18.85 8.14 6.89
CA LYS A 299 -17.50 8.71 6.75
C LYS A 299 -17.02 9.22 8.10
N VAL A 300 -15.81 8.83 8.50
CA VAL A 300 -15.17 9.23 9.77
C VAL A 300 -13.74 9.64 9.46
N GLY A 301 -13.47 10.95 9.46
CA GLY A 301 -12.21 11.51 8.94
C GLY A 301 -12.00 11.10 7.47
N GLY A 302 -10.85 10.50 7.17
CA GLY A 302 -10.51 9.93 5.86
C GLY A 302 -10.93 8.46 5.67
N GLY A 303 -11.56 7.84 6.68
CA GLY A 303 -12.01 6.46 6.66
C GLY A 303 -13.53 6.30 6.56
N TYR A 304 -13.95 5.05 6.38
CA TYR A 304 -15.36 4.67 6.28
C TYR A 304 -15.66 3.54 7.26
N ILE A 305 -16.76 3.66 7.99
CA ILE A 305 -17.28 2.59 8.85
C ILE A 305 -18.60 2.10 8.28
N PHE A 306 -18.94 0.83 8.48
CA PHE A 306 -20.34 0.44 8.34
C PHE A 306 -21.15 1.12 9.43
N ILE A 307 -22.37 1.55 9.10
CA ILE A 307 -23.25 2.22 10.08
C ILE A 307 -23.47 1.36 11.34
N HIS A 308 -23.36 0.04 11.21
CA HIS A 308 -23.48 -0.88 12.32
C HIS A 308 -22.71 -2.18 12.08
N ARG A 309 -22.10 -2.72 13.15
CA ARG A 309 -21.36 -3.99 13.11
C ARG A 309 -22.20 -5.17 12.64
N LEU A 310 -23.47 -5.24 13.04
CA LEU A 310 -24.38 -6.31 12.58
C LEU A 310 -24.69 -6.22 11.08
N LEU A 311 -24.74 -5.02 10.50
CA LEU A 311 -24.92 -4.86 9.06
C LEU A 311 -23.67 -5.30 8.30
N LEU A 312 -22.49 -4.95 8.82
CA LEU A 312 -21.21 -5.46 8.34
C LEU A 312 -21.20 -7.00 8.34
N GLU A 313 -21.52 -7.62 9.47
CA GLU A 313 -21.58 -9.08 9.61
C GLU A 313 -22.61 -9.72 8.68
N HIS A 314 -23.75 -9.05 8.44
CA HIS A 314 -24.78 -9.50 7.49
C HIS A 314 -24.26 -9.51 6.06
N PHE A 315 -23.66 -8.41 5.59
CA PHE A 315 -23.01 -8.37 4.26
C PHE A 315 -21.89 -9.41 4.13
N ALA A 316 -21.13 -9.66 5.20
CA ALA A 316 -20.04 -10.64 5.18
C ALA A 316 -20.55 -12.10 5.04
N ARG A 317 -21.75 -12.40 5.52
CA ARG A 317 -22.38 -13.73 5.41
C ARG A 317 -23.06 -13.98 4.07
N MET A 318 -23.35 -12.93 3.30
CA MET A 318 -23.98 -13.09 1.98
C MET A 318 -23.07 -13.85 1.00
N PRO A 319 -23.66 -14.68 0.12
CA PRO A 319 -22.90 -15.33 -0.94
C PRO A 319 -22.29 -14.26 -1.86
N GLU A 320 -21.03 -14.48 -2.25
CA GLU A 320 -20.45 -13.75 -3.38
C GLU A 320 -21.07 -14.36 -4.64
N ASN A 321 -22.17 -13.79 -5.12
CA ASN A 321 -22.67 -14.17 -6.44
C ASN A 321 -21.61 -13.73 -7.46
N SER A 322 -20.94 -14.72 -8.04
CA SER A 322 -19.85 -14.60 -9.02
C SER A 322 -20.25 -13.73 -10.20
#